data_AF-W9XZ90-F1
#
_entry.id   AF-W9XZ90-F1
#
_cell.length_a   1.000
_cell.length_b   1.000
_cell.length_c   1.000
_cell.angle_alpha   90.00
_cell.angle_beta   90.00
_cell.angle_gamma   90.00
#
_symmetry.space_group_name_H-M   'P 1'
#
loop_
_entity.id
_entity.type
_entity.pdbx_description
1 polymer ?
#
loop_
_entity_poly.entity_id
_entity_poly.type
_entity_poly.pdbx_seq_one_letter_code
_entity_poly.pdbx_strand_id
1 'polypeptide(L)'
;MTSRKAFFGTSTTRQIKIEPDLKEEEEEDPGKRQAAEFRPAVGRSVSPEILDTLKTGIKNAARLPIYLAHTHIQYMYEIVEFKGWREIVRSLADTWIENPANPQRAAAAVKRSPSHIDASNLLCGYCLFRLNERPYEAGRYWKRVREDDGLRIHNEHAETVVFIAVEDLDVHNGFFMPLRKGEDVCVDGDANVWFPATGGGGGVCLVFKI
;
A
#
# COMPACT_ATOMS: atom_id res chain seq x y z
N MET A 1 38.09 6.93 -81.88
CA MET A 1 37.23 8.08 -82.23
C MET A 1 35.82 7.51 -82.30
N THR A 2 34.85 7.75 -81.41
CA THR A 2 34.29 8.97 -80.80
C THR A 2 33.52 8.52 -79.54
N SER A 3 33.93 8.95 -78.34
CA SER A 3 33.37 10.04 -77.52
C SER A 3 31.99 9.80 -76.88
N ARG A 4 31.99 9.96 -75.55
CA ARG A 4 30.97 9.72 -74.51
C ARG A 4 29.74 10.62 -74.61
N LYS A 5 28.61 10.18 -74.03
CA LYS A 5 27.78 11.03 -73.14
C LYS A 5 27.25 10.20 -71.97
N ALA A 6 27.81 10.42 -70.79
CA ALA A 6 27.25 9.99 -69.50
C ALA A 6 26.48 11.18 -68.91
N PHE A 7 25.25 10.92 -68.46
CA PHE A 7 24.38 11.88 -67.80
C PHE A 7 24.76 11.98 -66.31
N PHE A 8 24.97 13.21 -65.82
CA PHE A 8 25.11 13.53 -64.41
C PHE A 8 23.72 13.57 -63.75
N GLY A 9 23.48 12.68 -62.79
CA GLY A 9 22.39 12.79 -61.82
C GLY A 9 22.95 13.28 -60.49
N THR A 10 22.60 14.48 -60.07
CA THR A 10 22.96 15.05 -58.77
C THR A 10 22.17 14.34 -57.66
N SER A 11 22.85 13.52 -56.86
CA SER A 11 22.28 12.93 -55.64
C SER A 11 22.22 13.99 -54.55
N THR A 12 21.00 14.43 -54.21
CA THR A 12 20.76 15.36 -53.10
C THR A 12 20.79 14.56 -51.79
N THR A 13 21.90 14.62 -51.07
CA THR A 13 22.03 14.07 -49.72
C THR A 13 21.07 14.80 -48.78
N ARG A 14 19.91 14.21 -48.47
CA ARG A 14 19.06 14.67 -47.37
C ARG A 14 19.79 14.39 -46.06
N GLN A 15 20.24 15.44 -45.38
CA GLN A 15 20.66 15.36 -43.99
C GLN A 15 19.44 14.96 -43.15
N ILE A 16 19.47 13.75 -42.60
CA ILE A 16 18.53 13.32 -41.58
C ILE A 16 18.91 14.08 -40.31
N LYS A 17 18.07 15.05 -39.93
CA LYS A 17 18.17 15.76 -38.67
C LYS A 17 17.72 14.77 -37.59
N ILE A 18 18.67 14.17 -36.89
CA ILE A 18 18.39 13.38 -35.69
C ILE A 18 17.97 14.40 -34.63
N GLU A 19 16.69 14.45 -34.32
CA GLU A 19 16.19 15.22 -33.18
C GLU A 19 16.75 14.58 -31.89
N PRO A 20 17.26 15.39 -30.94
CA PRO A 20 17.85 14.86 -29.73
C PRO A 20 16.78 14.15 -28.90
N ASP A 21 17.21 13.03 -28.30
CA ASP A 21 16.44 12.17 -27.41
C ASP A 21 15.51 12.96 -26.50
N LEU A 22 14.24 12.55 -26.50
CA LEU A 22 13.28 12.87 -25.47
C LEU A 22 13.98 12.61 -24.13
N LYS A 23 14.10 13.66 -23.31
CA LYS A 23 14.57 13.52 -21.93
C LYS A 23 13.71 12.43 -21.29
N GLU A 24 14.34 11.35 -20.85
CA GLU A 24 13.75 10.43 -19.88
C GLU A 24 13.34 11.32 -18.70
N GLU A 25 12.06 11.64 -18.59
CA GLU A 25 11.51 12.20 -17.36
C GLU A 25 11.84 11.17 -16.29
N GLU A 26 12.71 11.53 -15.33
CA GLU A 26 12.95 10.72 -14.15
C GLU A 26 11.57 10.42 -13.53
N GLU A 27 11.09 9.19 -13.75
CA GLU A 27 9.81 8.73 -13.22
C GLU A 27 9.90 8.87 -11.70
N GLU A 28 9.19 9.86 -11.15
CA GLU A 28 9.22 10.18 -9.73
C GLU A 28 8.90 8.92 -8.92
N ASP A 29 9.81 8.54 -8.02
CA ASP A 29 9.65 7.34 -7.17
C ASP A 29 8.26 7.34 -6.53
N PRO A 30 7.37 6.41 -6.90
CA PRO A 30 5.97 6.43 -6.49
C PRO A 30 5.83 6.40 -4.96
N GLY A 31 6.80 5.83 -4.26
CA GLY A 31 6.86 5.84 -2.80
C GLY A 31 6.96 7.23 -2.20
N LYS A 32 7.73 8.14 -2.79
CA LYS A 32 7.91 9.51 -2.26
C LYS A 32 6.65 10.33 -2.39
N ARG A 33 6.04 10.31 -3.58
CA ARG A 33 4.79 11.01 -3.85
C ARG A 33 3.66 10.51 -2.96
N GLN A 34 3.52 9.18 -2.86
CA GLN A 34 2.48 8.56 -2.07
C GLN A 34 2.67 8.79 -0.56
N ALA A 35 3.91 8.72 -0.05
CA ALA A 35 4.19 9.03 1.34
C ALA A 35 3.82 10.48 1.70
N ALA A 36 4.04 11.43 0.78
CA ALA A 36 3.62 12.82 0.97
C ALA A 36 2.09 12.98 0.98
N GLU A 37 1.39 12.26 0.11
CA GLU A 37 -0.07 12.25 0.02
C GLU A 37 -0.73 11.74 1.31
N PHE A 38 -0.25 10.63 1.86
CA PHE A 38 -0.83 10.00 3.06
C PHE A 38 -0.29 10.57 4.37
N ARG A 39 0.75 11.42 4.36
CA ARG A 39 1.34 11.97 5.59
C ARG A 39 0.34 12.66 6.52
N PRO A 40 -0.63 13.47 6.03
CA PRO A 40 -1.64 14.09 6.90
C PRO A 40 -2.60 13.09 7.55
N ALA A 41 -2.71 11.88 6.99
CA ALA A 41 -3.55 10.81 7.50
C ALA A 41 -2.86 9.97 8.58
N VAL A 42 -1.60 10.28 8.94
CA VAL A 42 -0.84 9.58 9.98
C VAL A 42 -1.19 10.10 11.38
N GLY A 43 -1.27 9.18 12.33
CA GLY A 43 -1.49 9.47 13.74
C GLY A 43 -0.86 8.40 14.61
N ARG A 44 -1.14 8.46 15.91
CA ARG A 44 -0.57 7.57 16.91
C ARG A 44 -1.67 7.09 17.83
N SER A 45 -1.93 5.79 17.81
CA SER A 45 -3.17 5.26 18.39
C SER A 45 -2.98 4.13 19.40
N VAL A 46 -1.74 3.67 19.64
CA VAL A 46 -1.54 2.40 20.37
C VAL A 46 -0.40 2.45 21.38
N SER A 47 -0.59 1.77 22.51
CA SER A 47 0.44 1.59 23.53
C SER A 47 1.51 0.58 23.08
N PRO A 48 2.80 0.78 23.44
CA PRO A 48 3.88 -0.12 23.01
C PRO A 48 3.72 -1.58 23.42
N GLU A 49 3.08 -1.86 24.57
CA GLU A 49 2.98 -3.20 25.17
C GLU A 49 2.08 -4.14 24.35
N ILE A 50 0.94 -3.62 23.87
CA ILE A 50 0.03 -4.38 23.00
C ILE A 50 0.73 -4.75 21.69
N LEU A 51 1.54 -3.83 21.16
CA LEU A 51 2.23 -4.00 19.89
C LEU A 51 3.31 -5.08 19.96
N ASP A 52 4.03 -5.23 21.08
CA ASP A 52 5.04 -6.29 21.22
C ASP A 52 4.43 -7.69 21.22
N THR A 53 3.25 -7.83 21.83
CA THR A 53 2.48 -9.09 21.82
C THR A 53 2.06 -9.43 20.39
N LEU A 54 1.48 -8.45 19.67
CA LEU A 54 1.05 -8.63 18.29
C LEU A 54 2.23 -8.92 17.36
N LYS A 55 3.34 -8.19 17.48
CA LYS A 55 4.56 -8.41 16.67
C LYS A 55 5.08 -9.83 16.81
N THR A 56 5.21 -10.31 18.05
CA THR A 56 5.69 -11.67 18.32
C THR A 56 4.73 -12.71 17.72
N GLY A 57 3.43 -12.50 17.86
CA GLY A 57 2.41 -13.39 17.30
C GLY A 57 2.42 -13.42 15.77
N ILE A 58 2.47 -12.25 15.11
CA ILE A 58 2.53 -12.11 13.65
C ILE A 58 3.77 -12.82 13.09
N LYS A 59 4.95 -12.60 13.70
CA LYS A 59 6.21 -13.21 13.23
C LYS A 59 6.15 -14.73 13.25
N ASN A 60 5.52 -15.31 14.28
CA ASN A 60 5.46 -16.75 14.50
C ASN A 60 4.21 -17.41 13.87
N ALA A 61 3.29 -16.63 13.32
CA ALA A 61 2.07 -17.16 12.72
C ALA A 61 2.38 -17.96 11.44
N ALA A 62 1.77 -19.14 11.35
CA ALA A 62 1.79 -19.94 10.14
C ALA A 62 1.00 -19.26 9.02
N ARG A 63 1.42 -19.49 7.76
CA ARG A 63 0.65 -19.04 6.60
C ARG A 63 -0.69 -19.77 6.55
N LEU A 64 -1.77 -19.03 6.30
CA LEU A 64 -3.09 -19.65 6.10
C LEU A 64 -3.09 -20.52 4.83
N PRO A 65 -3.83 -21.64 4.80
CA PRO A 65 -3.84 -22.57 3.67
C PRO A 65 -4.19 -21.93 2.32
N ILE A 66 -5.02 -20.88 2.31
CA ILE A 66 -5.39 -20.18 1.07
C ILE A 66 -4.18 -19.58 0.34
N TYR A 67 -3.22 -19.02 1.07
CA TYR A 67 -1.99 -18.44 0.50
C TYR A 67 -1.04 -19.52 -0.02
N LEU A 68 -1.08 -20.72 0.58
CA LEU A 68 -0.32 -21.88 0.13
C LEU A 68 -0.94 -22.54 -1.11
N ALA A 69 -2.27 -22.52 -1.22
CA ALA A 69 -2.99 -23.06 -2.38
C ALA A 69 -2.89 -22.16 -3.62
N HIS A 70 -2.66 -20.85 -3.44
CA HIS A 70 -2.66 -19.86 -4.52
C HIS A 70 -1.31 -19.15 -4.67
N THR A 71 -0.20 -19.89 -4.64
CA THR A 71 1.16 -19.33 -4.75
C THR A 71 1.45 -18.60 -6.06
N HIS A 72 0.67 -18.87 -7.11
CA HIS A 72 0.74 -18.16 -8.39
C HIS A 72 0.18 -16.72 -8.29
N ILE A 73 -0.64 -16.42 -7.27
CA ILE A 73 -1.15 -15.08 -7.01
C ILE A 73 -0.10 -14.31 -6.19
N GLN A 74 0.32 -13.19 -6.74
CA GLN A 74 1.28 -12.29 -6.10
C GLN A 74 0.60 -11.38 -5.07
N TYR A 75 0.09 -11.93 -3.96
CA TYR A 75 -0.48 -11.14 -2.85
C TYR A 75 0.57 -10.20 -2.23
N MET A 76 0.20 -8.98 -1.85
CA MET A 76 1.14 -8.02 -1.22
C MET A 76 1.41 -8.38 0.24
N TYR A 77 0.36 -8.80 0.94
CA TYR A 77 0.40 -9.30 2.30
C TYR A 77 -0.43 -10.57 2.41
N GLU A 78 -0.17 -11.32 3.48
CA GLU A 78 -1.00 -12.43 3.94
C GLU A 78 -1.68 -12.05 5.25
N ILE A 79 -2.93 -12.47 5.39
CA ILE A 79 -3.64 -12.44 6.66
C ILE A 79 -3.10 -13.58 7.52
N VAL A 80 -2.78 -13.27 8.77
CA VAL A 80 -2.23 -14.21 9.73
C VAL A 80 -3.11 -14.31 10.97
N GLU A 81 -3.09 -15.47 11.64
CA GLU A 81 -3.85 -15.70 12.84
C GLU A 81 -3.01 -16.46 13.89
N PHE A 82 -3.16 -16.09 15.17
CA PHE A 82 -2.61 -16.83 16.31
C PHE A 82 -3.58 -16.80 17.50
N LYS A 83 -3.56 -17.79 18.38
CA LYS A 83 -4.55 -17.88 19.48
C LYS A 83 -4.62 -16.58 20.32
N GLY A 84 -5.82 -16.03 20.49
CA GLY A 84 -6.08 -14.83 21.29
C GLY A 84 -5.90 -13.50 20.55
N TRP A 85 -5.59 -13.52 19.25
CA TRP A 85 -5.37 -12.30 18.48
C TRP A 85 -6.61 -11.41 18.36
N ARG A 86 -7.80 -12.02 18.26
CA ARG A 86 -9.06 -11.32 17.95
C ARG A 86 -9.47 -10.41 19.07
N GLU A 87 -9.35 -10.86 20.32
CA GLU A 87 -9.70 -10.08 21.50
C GLU A 87 -8.79 -8.85 21.63
N ILE A 88 -7.50 -9.02 21.34
CA ILE A 88 -6.51 -7.93 21.36
C ILE A 88 -6.84 -6.90 20.27
N VAL A 89 -7.02 -7.34 19.03
CA VAL A 89 -7.30 -6.43 17.90
C VAL A 89 -8.67 -5.79 18.03
N ARG A 90 -9.67 -6.48 18.58
CA ARG A 90 -10.98 -5.90 18.81
C ARG A 90 -10.91 -4.77 19.84
N SER A 91 -10.28 -5.01 20.98
CA SER A 91 -10.06 -3.98 22.01
C SER A 91 -9.28 -2.78 21.46
N LEU A 92 -8.30 -3.05 20.59
CA LEU A 92 -7.57 -2.00 19.88
C LEU A 92 -8.47 -1.17 18.97
N ALA A 93 -9.33 -1.82 18.19
CA ALA A 93 -10.26 -1.14 17.30
C ALA A 93 -11.26 -0.27 18.07
N ASP A 94 -11.82 -0.80 19.15
CA ASP A 94 -12.74 -0.08 20.04
C ASP A 94 -12.03 1.15 20.65
N THR A 95 -10.79 1.00 21.12
CA THR A 95 -9.99 2.12 21.66
C THR A 95 -9.66 3.17 20.59
N TRP A 96 -9.32 2.72 19.38
CA TRP A 96 -9.01 3.60 18.26
C TRP A 96 -10.19 4.50 17.92
N ILE A 97 -11.40 3.94 17.89
CA ILE A 97 -12.61 4.66 17.48
C ILE A 97 -13.23 5.53 18.57
N GLU A 98 -13.06 5.16 19.84
CA GLU A 98 -13.50 5.96 20.99
C GLU A 98 -12.70 7.25 21.16
N ASN A 99 -11.47 7.31 20.61
CA ASN A 99 -10.70 8.54 20.55
C ASN A 99 -11.24 9.45 19.43
N PRO A 100 -11.91 10.58 19.73
CA PRO A 100 -12.58 11.40 18.72
C PRO A 100 -11.63 11.97 17.66
N ALA A 101 -10.33 12.14 17.97
CA ALA A 101 -9.36 12.64 17.01
C ALA A 101 -9.11 11.67 15.84
N ASN A 102 -9.33 10.37 16.07
CA ASN A 102 -9.05 9.33 15.08
C ASN A 102 -10.10 9.28 13.97
N PRO A 103 -11.42 9.13 14.26
CA PRO A 103 -12.45 9.23 13.22
C PRO A 103 -12.44 10.58 12.51
N GLN A 104 -12.13 11.68 13.21
CA GLN A 104 -11.99 13.01 12.59
C GLN A 104 -10.84 13.06 11.58
N ARG A 105 -9.68 12.51 11.94
CA ARG A 105 -8.52 12.41 11.03
C ARG A 105 -8.83 11.51 9.85
N ALA A 106 -9.45 10.35 10.06
CA ALA A 106 -9.88 9.47 8.99
C ALA A 106 -10.85 10.18 8.04
N ALA A 107 -11.91 10.79 8.56
CA ALA A 107 -12.89 11.56 7.80
C ALA A 107 -12.22 12.68 6.96
N ALA A 108 -11.26 13.41 7.55
CA ALA A 108 -10.50 14.43 6.83
C ALA A 108 -9.59 13.84 5.74
N ALA A 109 -8.94 12.71 6.00
CA ALA A 109 -8.05 12.03 5.06
C ALA A 109 -8.80 11.51 3.83
N VAL A 110 -9.97 10.88 4.03
CA VAL A 110 -10.79 10.33 2.93
C VAL A 110 -11.85 11.32 2.41
N LYS A 111 -11.96 12.50 3.02
CA LYS A 111 -12.92 13.57 2.67
C LYS A 111 -14.39 13.11 2.71
N ARG A 112 -14.74 12.30 3.71
CA ARG A 112 -16.09 11.75 3.92
C ARG A 112 -16.48 11.85 5.41
N SER A 113 -17.76 11.70 5.70
CA SER A 113 -18.28 11.70 7.08
C SER A 113 -18.62 10.27 7.51
N PRO A 114 -18.44 9.93 8.80
CA PRO A 114 -18.85 8.63 9.32
C PRO A 114 -20.31 8.31 9.00
N SER A 115 -20.57 7.08 8.56
CA SER A 115 -21.92 6.59 8.22
C SER A 115 -22.86 6.45 9.43
N HIS A 116 -22.29 6.34 10.63
CA HIS A 116 -22.99 6.20 11.89
C HIS A 116 -22.37 7.09 12.97
N ILE A 117 -23.19 7.46 13.96
CA ILE A 117 -22.74 8.20 15.16
C ILE A 117 -22.13 7.22 16.17
N ASP A 118 -22.66 5.99 16.23
CA ASP A 118 -22.20 4.96 17.17
C ASP A 118 -20.92 4.29 16.69
N ALA A 119 -19.87 4.42 17.49
CA ALA A 119 -18.54 3.89 17.19
C ALA A 119 -18.53 2.37 16.91
N SER A 120 -19.33 1.60 17.64
CA SER A 120 -19.42 0.14 17.47
C SER A 120 -19.96 -0.30 16.11
N ASN A 121 -20.71 0.57 15.41
CA ASN A 121 -21.31 0.29 14.11
C ASN A 121 -20.43 0.70 12.93
N LEU A 122 -19.34 1.43 13.19
CA LEU A 122 -18.42 1.85 12.15
C LEU A 122 -17.42 0.75 11.79
N LEU A 123 -17.06 -0.17 12.69
CA LEU A 123 -16.09 -1.24 12.42
C LEU A 123 -16.68 -2.34 11.51
N CYS A 124 -16.16 -2.46 10.29
CA CYS A 124 -16.53 -3.49 9.31
C CYS A 124 -15.76 -4.80 9.50
N GLY A 125 -14.48 -4.68 9.80
CA GLY A 125 -13.57 -5.82 9.78
C GLY A 125 -12.21 -5.45 10.35
N TYR A 126 -11.48 -6.48 10.75
CA TYR A 126 -10.13 -6.32 11.26
C TYR A 126 -9.34 -7.60 11.03
N CYS A 127 -8.05 -7.46 10.77
CA CYS A 127 -7.14 -8.59 10.61
C CYS A 127 -5.72 -8.22 11.03
N LEU A 128 -4.90 -9.25 11.24
CA LEU A 128 -3.45 -9.10 11.28
C LEU A 128 -2.90 -9.38 9.89
N PHE A 129 -1.90 -8.62 9.48
CA PHE A 129 -1.23 -8.84 8.21
C PHE A 129 0.27 -8.99 8.38
N ARG A 130 0.87 -9.75 7.47
CA ARG A 130 2.32 -9.83 7.25
C ARG A 130 2.60 -9.58 5.78
N LEU A 131 3.50 -8.65 5.48
CA LEU A 131 3.92 -8.33 4.12
C LEU A 131 4.77 -9.47 3.57
N ASN A 132 4.53 -9.85 2.32
CA ASN A 132 5.20 -10.99 1.73
C ASN A 132 6.68 -10.70 1.48
N GLU A 133 7.55 -11.56 1.99
CA GLU A 133 8.96 -11.60 1.59
C GLU A 133 9.06 -12.13 0.16
N ARG A 134 9.66 -11.35 -0.74
CA ARG A 134 9.93 -11.73 -2.12
C ARG A 134 11.41 -11.55 -2.41
N PRO A 135 12.01 -12.39 -3.28
CA PRO A 135 13.38 -12.16 -3.72
C PRO A 135 13.54 -10.78 -4.36
N TYR A 136 14.59 -10.05 -4.00
CA TYR A 136 14.88 -8.68 -4.49
C TYR A 136 14.97 -8.58 -6.03
N GLU A 137 15.25 -9.70 -6.71
CA GLU A 137 15.24 -9.78 -8.18
C GLU A 137 13.83 -9.72 -8.80
N ALA A 138 12.79 -10.09 -8.03
CA ALA A 138 11.39 -9.75 -8.32
C ALA A 138 11.01 -8.33 -7.82
N GLY A 139 11.94 -7.67 -7.12
CA GLY A 139 11.80 -6.49 -6.27
C GLY A 139 11.99 -5.13 -6.95
N ARG A 140 12.01 -5.05 -8.28
CA ARG A 140 11.99 -3.75 -8.99
C ARG A 140 10.59 -3.21 -9.25
N TYR A 141 9.56 -3.97 -8.92
CA TYR A 141 8.19 -3.63 -9.31
C TYR A 141 7.36 -3.30 -8.09
N TRP A 142 7.03 -2.02 -7.97
CA TRP A 142 5.91 -1.59 -7.15
C TRP A 142 4.65 -2.28 -7.69
N LYS A 143 3.91 -2.98 -6.82
CA LYS A 143 2.61 -3.53 -7.19
C LYS A 143 1.56 -2.47 -6.90
N ARG A 144 0.88 -2.02 -7.95
CA ARG A 144 -0.30 -1.17 -7.83
C ARG A 144 -1.50 -2.00 -7.40
N VAL A 145 -2.19 -1.56 -6.36
CA VAL A 145 -3.59 -1.93 -6.08
C VAL A 145 -4.46 -1.09 -6.99
N ARG A 146 -5.19 -1.74 -7.91
CA ARG A 146 -6.17 -1.04 -8.76
C ARG A 146 -7.45 -0.79 -7.97
N GLU A 147 -8.28 0.11 -8.48
CA GLU A 147 -9.61 0.40 -7.91
C GLU A 147 -10.47 -0.86 -7.76
N ASP A 148 -10.47 -1.74 -8.76
CA ASP A 148 -11.17 -3.04 -8.70
C ASP A 148 -10.52 -4.05 -7.73
N ASP A 149 -9.23 -3.85 -7.41
CA ASP A 149 -8.48 -4.64 -6.42
C ASP A 149 -8.51 -4.01 -5.03
N GLY A 150 -9.33 -2.96 -4.82
CA GLY A 150 -9.32 -2.06 -3.68
C GLY A 150 -9.18 -2.75 -2.32
N LEU A 151 -8.66 -2.01 -1.33
CA LEU A 151 -8.46 -2.53 0.03
C LEU A 151 -9.77 -2.79 0.79
N ARG A 152 -10.91 -2.44 0.20
CA ARG A 152 -12.25 -2.62 0.78
C ARG A 152 -12.65 -4.09 0.93
N ILE A 153 -13.43 -4.35 1.97
CA ILE A 153 -14.08 -5.63 2.27
C ILE A 153 -15.47 -5.69 1.63
N HIS A 154 -16.19 -4.56 1.59
CA HIS A 154 -17.58 -4.50 1.11
C HIS A 154 -17.71 -3.57 -0.10
N ASN A 155 -18.52 -3.97 -1.08
CA ASN A 155 -18.83 -3.14 -2.27
C ASN A 155 -20.05 -2.23 -2.07
N GLU A 156 -20.79 -2.39 -0.97
CA GLU A 156 -22.08 -1.72 -0.74
C GLU A 156 -21.95 -0.31 -0.16
N HIS A 157 -20.78 0.01 0.41
CA HIS A 157 -20.51 1.28 1.04
C HIS A 157 -19.03 1.59 0.97
N ALA A 158 -18.71 2.88 1.04
CA ALA A 158 -17.34 3.35 1.13
C ALA A 158 -16.71 2.96 2.47
N GLU A 159 -15.44 2.58 2.43
CA GLU A 159 -14.70 2.15 3.62
C GLU A 159 -13.39 2.93 3.75
N THR A 160 -12.95 3.13 4.98
CA THR A 160 -11.63 3.65 5.33
C THR A 160 -10.84 2.52 5.97
N VAL A 161 -9.68 2.23 5.41
CA VAL A 161 -8.73 1.23 5.90
C VAL A 161 -7.68 1.92 6.77
N VAL A 162 -7.47 1.40 7.97
CA VAL A 162 -6.49 1.90 8.92
C VAL A 162 -5.42 0.84 9.12
N PHE A 163 -4.21 1.13 8.67
CA PHE A 163 -3.04 0.29 8.93
C PHE A 163 -2.35 0.78 10.19
N ILE A 164 -2.17 -0.10 11.17
CA ILE A 164 -1.45 0.17 12.42
C ILE A 164 -0.14 -0.62 12.42
N ALA A 165 0.96 0.08 12.59
CA ALA A 165 2.30 -0.48 12.57
C ALA A 165 2.63 -1.15 13.92
N VAL A 166 2.87 -2.47 13.95
CA VAL A 166 3.34 -3.17 15.17
C VAL A 166 4.87 -3.17 15.30
N GLU A 167 5.54 -2.75 14.25
CA GLU A 167 6.96 -2.43 14.16
C GLU A 167 7.15 -1.24 13.24
N ASP A 168 8.37 -0.71 13.11
CA ASP A 168 8.61 0.33 12.12
C ASP A 168 8.37 -0.27 10.73
N LEU A 169 7.51 0.35 9.94
CA LEU A 169 7.15 -0.02 8.57
C LEU A 169 7.71 1.01 7.60
N ASP A 170 8.25 0.55 6.48
CA ASP A 170 8.72 1.39 5.39
C ASP A 170 8.86 0.56 4.10
N VAL A 171 9.42 1.19 3.07
CA VAL A 171 9.62 0.56 1.76
C VAL A 171 10.58 -0.63 1.79
N HIS A 172 11.45 -0.74 2.80
CA HIS A 172 12.39 -1.85 2.94
C HIS A 172 11.73 -3.10 3.52
N ASN A 173 10.62 -2.94 4.26
CA ASN A 173 9.85 -4.06 4.79
C ASN A 173 8.48 -4.28 4.12
N GLY A 174 8.20 -3.51 3.06
CA GLY A 174 7.16 -3.81 2.08
C GLY A 174 5.96 -2.92 2.18
N PHE A 175 6.05 -1.92 3.05
CA PHE A 175 5.00 -0.95 3.27
C PHE A 175 5.22 0.28 2.39
N PHE A 176 4.15 0.93 1.97
CA PHE A 176 4.20 1.97 0.94
C PHE A 176 4.69 3.33 1.46
N MET A 177 4.87 3.49 2.77
CA MET A 177 5.36 4.72 3.38
C MET A 177 6.01 4.46 4.74
N PRO A 178 6.83 5.38 5.28
CA PRO A 178 7.34 5.24 6.64
C PRO A 178 6.24 5.41 7.70
N LEU A 179 6.12 4.43 8.60
CA LEU A 179 5.36 4.49 9.85
C LEU A 179 6.20 3.94 10.98
N ARG A 180 6.23 4.64 12.11
CA ARG A 180 6.87 4.11 13.33
C ARG A 180 5.94 3.13 14.02
N LYS A 181 6.50 2.22 14.82
CA LYS A 181 5.74 1.36 15.71
C LYS A 181 4.71 2.18 16.53
N GLY A 182 3.44 1.80 16.41
CA GLY A 182 2.29 2.43 17.08
C GLY A 182 1.70 3.64 16.36
N GLU A 183 2.30 4.04 15.24
CA GLU A 183 1.64 4.93 14.28
C GLU A 183 0.65 4.15 13.42
N ASP A 184 -0.33 4.89 12.92
CA ASP A 184 -1.33 4.39 12.01
C ASP A 184 -1.59 5.36 10.88
N VAL A 185 -2.01 4.85 9.72
CA VAL A 185 -2.39 5.65 8.55
C VAL A 185 -3.79 5.29 8.09
N CYS A 186 -4.61 6.31 7.82
CA CYS A 186 -5.93 6.15 7.24
C CYS A 186 -5.84 6.22 5.71
N VAL A 187 -6.43 5.26 5.02
CA VAL A 187 -6.41 5.09 3.56
C VAL A 187 -7.83 4.85 3.09
N ASP A 188 -8.24 5.46 1.98
CA ASP A 188 -9.52 5.14 1.36
C ASP A 188 -9.52 3.68 0.87
N GLY A 189 -10.61 2.94 1.06
CA GLY A 189 -10.77 1.57 0.57
C GLY A 189 -10.65 1.46 -0.95
N ASP A 190 -10.95 2.53 -1.68
CA ASP A 190 -10.81 2.64 -3.14
C ASP A 190 -9.49 3.31 -3.58
N ALA A 191 -8.57 3.56 -2.65
CA ALA A 191 -7.30 4.23 -2.97
C ALA A 191 -6.41 3.38 -3.89
N ASN A 192 -5.77 4.06 -4.85
CA ASN A 192 -4.74 3.48 -5.71
C ASN A 192 -3.38 3.51 -4.98
N VAL A 193 -3.10 2.47 -4.19
CA VAL A 193 -1.88 2.35 -3.37
C VAL A 193 -0.83 1.52 -4.11
N TRP A 194 0.42 1.97 -4.12
CA TRP A 194 1.56 1.21 -4.63
C TRP A 194 2.31 0.60 -3.46
N PHE A 195 2.41 -0.73 -3.41
CA PHE A 195 3.25 -1.41 -2.43
C PHE A 195 4.59 -1.82 -3.05
N PRO A 196 5.72 -1.58 -2.36
CA PRO A 196 7.00 -2.07 -2.81
C PRO A 196 7.07 -3.59 -2.65
N ALA A 197 7.81 -4.22 -3.54
CA ALA A 197 8.06 -5.65 -3.47
C ALA A 197 9.19 -5.90 -2.47
N THR A 198 8.88 -6.12 -1.19
CA THR A 198 9.69 -6.91 -0.20
C THR A 198 9.39 -6.49 1.24
N GLY A 199 9.33 -7.44 2.19
CA GLY A 199 10.19 -7.29 3.37
C GLY A 199 9.59 -7.57 4.76
N GLY A 200 8.55 -8.39 4.85
CA GLY A 200 8.23 -9.10 6.10
C GLY A 200 7.63 -8.24 7.22
N GLY A 201 7.39 -6.95 6.97
CA GLY A 201 6.75 -6.07 7.94
C GLY A 201 5.35 -6.55 8.34
N GLY A 202 4.97 -6.33 9.59
CA GLY A 202 3.67 -6.73 10.12
C GLY A 202 2.84 -5.57 10.64
N GLY A 203 1.53 -5.77 10.72
CA GLY A 203 0.64 -4.79 11.31
C GLY A 203 -0.77 -5.31 11.58
N VAL A 204 -1.61 -4.38 12.03
CA VAL A 204 -3.05 -4.56 12.14
C VAL A 204 -3.71 -3.77 11.02
N CYS A 205 -4.71 -4.36 10.38
CA CYS A 205 -5.61 -3.66 9.47
C CYS A 205 -6.99 -3.59 10.12
N LEU A 206 -7.54 -2.37 10.23
CA LEU A 206 -8.92 -2.11 10.64
C LEU A 206 -9.67 -1.50 9.47
N VAL A 207 -10.95 -1.83 9.31
CA VAL A 207 -11.78 -1.29 8.23
C VAL A 207 -13.01 -0.65 8.84
N PHE A 208 -13.26 0.61 8.53
CA PHE A 208 -14.33 1.42 9.08
C PHE A 208 -15.24 2.02 8.00
N LYS A 209 -16.52 2.24 8.30
CA LYS A 209 -17.51 2.92 7.43
C LYS A 209 -17.44 4.45 7.57
N ILE A 210 -16.31 5.04 7.18
CA ILE A 210 -16.02 6.49 7.17
C ILE A 210 -15.84 6.99 5.73
#